data_AF-A0A7S0N3T1-F1
#
_entry.id   AF-A0A7S0N3T1-F1
#
_cell.length_a   1.000
_cell.length_b   1.000
_cell.length_c   1.000
_cell.angle_alpha   90.00
_cell.angle_beta   90.00
_cell.angle_gamma   90.00
#
_symmetry.space_group_name_H-M   'P 1'
#
loop_
_entity.id
_entity.type
_entity.pdbx_description
1 polymer ?
#
loop_
_entity_poly.entity_id
_entity_poly.type
_entity_poly.pdbx_seq_one_letter_code
_entity_poly.pdbx_strand_id
1 'polypeptide(L)'
;TAINTAKLFLQRFYMNQSLAKQKNFKLISTTCLFVACKTEECSKSLREFIWAWNKLDVDPKSKSQTYPFGKYHGDDAKREIWKSEEDGPAYQEIRTNILLCERVLLHVLNFDFHVEHPHTFIYQFISFFDSDRLEREQRRLVGEVGPDGKERPWSKIGSSVAVMAWGLADDALCSTLPLRYAPQVIAAAC
;
A
#
# COMPACT_ATOMS: atom_id res chain seq x y z
N THR A 1 0.56 -3.41 -4.14
CA THR A 1 -0.24 -4.15 -3.14
C THR A 1 0.20 -3.83 -1.71
N ALA A 2 1.50 -3.86 -1.38
CA ALA A 2 1.99 -3.61 0.00
C ALA A 2 1.51 -2.31 0.67
N ILE A 3 1.35 -1.21 -0.07
CA ILE A 3 0.79 0.04 0.49
C ILE A 3 -0.66 -0.19 0.96
N ASN A 4 -1.46 -0.91 0.18
CA ASN A 4 -2.84 -1.22 0.51
C ASN A 4 -2.93 -2.19 1.70
N THR A 5 -2.01 -3.15 1.79
CA THR A 5 -1.87 -4.04 2.94
C THR A 5 -1.51 -3.24 4.20
N ALA A 6 -0.61 -2.27 4.09
CA ALA A 6 -0.25 -1.38 5.19
C ALA A 6 -1.42 -0.52 5.68
N LYS A 7 -2.26 0.01 4.76
CA LYS A 7 -3.50 0.73 5.11
C LYS A 7 -4.42 -0.17 5.96
N LEU A 8 -4.59 -1.43 5.57
CA LEU A 8 -5.43 -2.39 6.30
C LEU A 8 -4.85 -2.76 7.65
N PHE A 9 -3.54 -2.98 7.76
CA PHE A 9 -2.88 -3.19 9.05
C PHE A 9 -3.06 -2.01 9.99
N LEU A 10 -2.95 -0.78 9.47
CA LEU A 10 -3.18 0.45 10.24
C LEU A 10 -4.61 0.52 10.77
N GLN A 11 -5.58 0.24 9.90
CA GLN A 11 -7.00 0.23 10.25
C GLN A 11 -7.34 -0.84 11.30
N ARG A 12 -6.90 -2.09 11.09
CA ARG A 12 -7.07 -3.20 12.04
C ARG A 12 -6.41 -2.90 13.38
N PHE A 13 -5.21 -2.28 13.36
CA PHE A 13 -4.53 -1.88 14.58
C PHE A 13 -5.35 -0.87 15.40
N TYR A 14 -5.86 0.18 14.76
CA TYR A 14 -6.64 1.22 15.43
C TYR A 14 -8.10 0.84 15.72
N MET A 15 -8.58 -0.32 15.26
CA MET A 15 -9.81 -0.90 15.80
C MET A 15 -9.63 -1.39 17.23
N ASN A 16 -8.44 -1.91 17.56
CA ASN A 16 -8.13 -2.46 18.88
C ASN A 16 -7.40 -1.47 19.79
N GLN A 17 -6.68 -0.49 19.20
CA GLN A 17 -5.85 0.46 19.93
C GLN A 17 -6.36 1.89 19.78
N SER A 18 -6.29 2.67 20.86
CA SER A 18 -6.72 4.07 20.85
C SER A 18 -5.67 4.99 20.22
N LEU A 19 -6.07 5.81 19.25
CA LEU A 19 -5.24 6.88 18.70
C LEU A 19 -4.77 7.87 19.79
N ALA A 20 -5.61 8.18 20.78
CA ALA A 20 -5.27 9.13 21.83
C ALA A 20 -4.15 8.64 22.75
N LYS A 21 -4.04 7.32 22.93
CA LYS A 21 -2.96 6.71 23.72
C LYS A 21 -1.64 6.65 22.92
N GLN A 22 -1.73 6.45 21.61
CA GLN A 22 -0.57 6.33 20.73
C GLN A 22 -0.21 7.69 20.11
N LYS A 23 0.62 8.46 20.80
CA LYS A 23 0.99 9.83 20.37
C LYS A 23 1.76 9.89 19.04
N ASN A 24 2.40 8.79 18.61
CA ASN A 24 3.24 8.77 17.42
C ASN A 24 2.62 7.93 16.30
N PHE A 25 1.62 8.49 15.60
CA PHE A 25 0.98 7.82 14.47
C PHE A 25 1.96 7.49 13.34
N LYS A 26 2.98 8.34 13.13
CA LYS A 26 4.00 8.14 12.09
C LYS A 26 4.83 6.89 12.32
N LEU A 27 5.17 6.62 13.59
CA LEU A 27 5.89 5.40 13.98
C LEU A 27 5.08 4.16 13.62
N ILE A 28 3.80 4.15 13.98
CA ILE A 28 2.91 3.02 13.70
C ILE A 28 2.71 2.87 12.20
N SER A 29 2.42 3.94 11.46
CA SER A 29 2.25 3.89 10.01
C SER A 29 3.49 3.37 9.29
N THR A 30 4.69 3.82 9.69
CA THR A 30 5.96 3.33 9.12
C THR A 30 6.18 1.86 9.44
N THR A 31 5.84 1.44 10.66
CA THR A 31 5.93 0.03 11.09
C THR A 31 4.93 -0.85 10.32
N CYS A 32 3.70 -0.39 10.13
CA CYS A 32 2.69 -1.09 9.31
C CYS A 32 3.18 -1.27 7.88
N LEU A 33 3.78 -0.25 7.29
CA LEU A 33 4.35 -0.34 5.94
C LEU A 33 5.54 -1.31 5.89
N PHE A 34 6.42 -1.27 6.89
CA PHE A 34 7.56 -2.19 6.99
C PHE A 34 7.10 -3.65 7.08
N VAL A 35 6.14 -3.95 7.96
CA VAL A 35 5.57 -5.31 8.10
C VAL A 35 4.84 -5.73 6.83
N ALA A 36 4.05 -4.84 6.23
CA ALA A 36 3.35 -5.11 4.97
C ALA A 36 4.32 -5.45 3.81
N CYS A 37 5.47 -4.77 3.72
CA CYS A 37 6.48 -5.10 2.72
C CYS A 37 7.11 -6.48 2.97
N LYS A 38 7.24 -6.93 4.23
CA LYS A 38 7.69 -8.30 4.52
C LYS A 38 6.64 -9.34 4.13
N THR A 39 5.37 -9.07 4.41
CA THR A 39 4.28 -10.03 4.13
C THR A 39 3.99 -10.18 2.64
N GLU A 40 4.20 -9.11 1.85
CA GLU A 40 3.95 -9.08 0.40
C GLU A 40 5.19 -9.43 -0.43
N GLU A 41 6.22 -9.99 0.20
CA GLU A 41 7.50 -10.40 -0.44
C GLU A 41 8.26 -9.26 -1.15
N CYS A 42 7.86 -8.00 -0.96
CA CYS A 42 8.53 -6.81 -1.50
C CYS A 42 9.39 -6.11 -0.44
N SER A 43 10.07 -6.91 0.40
CA SER A 43 10.77 -6.41 1.58
C SER A 43 11.85 -5.38 1.22
N LYS A 44 11.93 -4.31 2.00
CA LYS A 44 12.93 -3.25 1.89
C LYS A 44 13.72 -3.14 3.18
N SER A 45 14.93 -2.59 3.09
CA SER A 45 15.76 -2.39 4.27
C SER A 45 15.10 -1.38 5.22
N LEU A 46 15.18 -1.63 6.54
CA LEU A 46 14.61 -0.72 7.54
C LEU A 46 15.18 0.72 7.39
N ARG A 47 16.42 0.81 6.94
CA ARG A 47 17.12 2.05 6.59
C ARG A 47 16.35 2.90 5.59
N GLU A 48 15.79 2.31 4.55
CA GLU A 48 15.02 3.03 3.53
C GLU A 48 13.77 3.69 4.11
N PHE A 49 13.09 3.02 5.04
CA PHE A 49 11.91 3.58 5.72
C PHE A 49 12.28 4.77 6.61
N ILE A 50 13.37 4.65 7.38
CA ILE A 50 13.85 5.73 8.25
C ILE A 50 14.30 6.93 7.41
N TRP A 51 15.00 6.70 6.30
CA TRP A 51 15.39 7.77 5.38
C TRP A 51 14.20 8.43 4.68
N ALA A 52 13.21 7.64 4.26
CA ALA A 52 11.98 8.18 3.70
C ALA A 52 11.22 9.03 4.72
N TRP A 53 11.14 8.58 5.97
CA TRP A 53 10.58 9.37 7.06
C TRP A 53 11.39 10.65 7.29
N ASN A 54 12.72 10.57 7.36
CA ASN A 54 13.58 11.74 7.52
C ASN A 54 13.33 12.79 6.43
N LYS A 55 13.09 12.34 5.18
CA LYS A 55 12.75 13.19 4.04
C LYS A 55 11.35 13.81 4.15
N LEU A 56 10.37 13.08 4.68
CA LEU A 56 8.99 13.55 4.84
C LEU A 56 8.84 14.61 5.94
N ASP A 57 9.63 14.50 7.00
CA ASP A 57 9.57 15.42 8.15
C ASP A 57 10.42 16.68 7.97
N VAL A 58 10.99 16.89 6.77
CA VAL A 58 11.67 18.14 6.41
C VAL A 58 10.63 19.24 6.21
N ASP A 59 10.70 20.28 7.03
CA ASP A 59 9.93 21.50 6.76
C ASP A 59 10.56 22.27 5.59
N PRO A 60 9.89 22.39 4.43
CA PRO A 60 10.43 23.10 3.28
C PRO A 60 10.60 24.61 3.54
N LYS A 61 9.98 25.16 4.59
CA LYS A 61 10.01 26.59 4.91
C LYS A 61 11.14 26.98 5.87
N SER A 62 11.77 26.01 6.53
CA SER A 62 12.87 26.29 7.45
C SER A 62 14.19 26.54 6.69
N LYS A 63 14.78 27.72 6.85
CA LYS A 63 16.11 28.07 6.29
C LYS A 63 17.22 27.13 6.78
N SER A 64 17.05 26.55 7.97
CA SER A 64 17.85 25.41 8.43
C SER A 64 17.09 24.15 8.07
N GLN A 65 17.40 23.54 6.93
CA GLN A 65 17.00 22.16 6.60
C GLN A 65 17.54 21.24 7.71
N THR A 66 16.74 21.08 8.76
CA THR A 66 17.09 20.37 9.97
C THR A 66 16.40 19.03 9.87
N TYR A 67 17.19 17.98 9.65
CA TYR A 67 16.69 16.63 9.56
C TYR A 67 16.55 16.07 10.97
N PRO A 68 15.36 15.57 11.38
CA PRO A 68 15.13 15.11 12.74
C PRO A 68 16.05 13.94 13.13
N PHE A 69 16.45 13.10 12.16
CA PHE A 69 17.32 11.94 12.41
C PHE A 69 18.78 12.18 12.00
N GLY A 70 19.16 13.44 11.75
CA GLY A 70 20.51 13.82 11.33
C GLY A 70 20.73 13.80 9.81
N LYS A 71 21.91 14.28 9.41
CA LYS A 71 22.41 14.30 8.03
C LYS A 71 23.57 13.33 7.89
N TYR A 72 23.70 12.70 6.73
CA TYR A 72 24.92 11.98 6.37
C TYR A 72 26.09 12.98 6.25
N HIS A 73 27.18 12.72 6.97
CA HIS A 73 28.39 13.56 6.99
C HIS A 73 29.56 12.97 6.18
N GLY A 74 29.31 12.05 5.26
CA GLY A 74 30.37 11.50 4.41
C GLY A 74 30.70 12.40 3.22
N ASP A 75 31.99 12.51 2.89
CA ASP A 75 32.55 13.26 1.74
C ASP A 75 32.09 12.76 0.35
N ASP A 76 31.25 11.72 0.31
CA ASP A 76 30.67 11.19 -0.92
C ASP A 76 29.60 12.13 -1.48
N ALA A 77 30.01 13.05 -2.35
CA ALA A 77 29.16 13.98 -3.10
C ALA A 77 28.02 13.32 -3.93
N LYS A 78 27.94 11.99 -3.95
CA LYS A 78 26.88 11.19 -4.62
C LYS A 78 25.71 10.81 -3.72
N ARG A 79 25.78 10.96 -2.40
CA ARG A 79 24.69 10.53 -1.50
C ARG A 79 23.72 11.68 -1.21
N GLU A 80 22.44 11.34 -1.26
CA GLU A 80 21.35 12.30 -1.02
C GLU A 80 21.37 12.82 0.43
N ILE A 81 21.21 14.13 0.60
CA ILE A 81 21.40 14.86 1.87
C ILE A 81 20.45 14.39 3.00
N TRP A 82 19.27 13.87 2.64
CA TRP A 82 18.25 13.38 3.59
C TRP A 82 18.54 11.99 4.16
N LYS A 83 19.55 11.29 3.64
CA LYS A 83 19.98 10.03 4.23
C LYS A 83 20.66 10.35 5.56
N SER A 84 20.20 9.77 6.64
CA SER A 84 20.82 9.88 7.96
C SER A 84 21.94 8.85 8.11
N GLU A 85 22.90 9.14 8.99
CA GLU A 85 23.96 8.21 9.34
C GLU A 85 23.46 7.02 10.17
N GLU A 86 24.04 5.85 9.88
CA GLU A 86 23.85 4.57 10.56
C GLU A 86 23.93 4.63 12.09
N ASP A 87 25.07 5.15 12.51
CA ASP A 87 25.55 5.05 13.88
C ASP A 87 25.07 6.22 14.75
N GLY A 88 24.29 7.14 14.16
CA GLY A 88 23.73 8.29 14.87
C GLY A 88 22.76 7.84 15.98
N PRO A 89 22.82 8.46 17.17
CA PRO A 89 21.96 8.06 18.30
C PRO A 89 20.47 8.21 17.97
N ALA A 90 20.09 9.26 17.23
CA ALA A 90 18.70 9.48 16.80
C ALA A 90 18.21 8.40 15.81
N TYR A 91 19.08 7.92 14.92
CA TYR A 91 18.75 6.83 14.01
C TYR A 91 18.58 5.51 14.75
N GLN A 92 19.46 5.20 15.70
CA GLN A 92 19.35 3.96 16.49
C GLN A 92 18.14 3.96 17.40
N GLU A 93 17.76 5.12 17.96
CA GLU A 93 16.53 5.26 18.73
C GLU A 93 15.29 4.95 17.88
N ILE A 94 15.15 5.59 16.71
CA ILE A 94 13.99 5.36 15.85
C ILE A 94 13.94 3.93 15.30
N ARG A 95 15.11 3.37 14.96
CA ARG A 95 15.25 1.97 14.57
C ARG A 95 14.74 1.03 15.66
N THR A 96 15.17 1.25 16.91
CA THR A 96 14.74 0.46 18.06
C THR A 96 13.23 0.61 18.29
N ASN A 97 12.71 1.83 18.18
CA ASN A 97 11.28 2.11 18.32
C ASN A 97 10.44 1.41 17.25
N ILE A 98 10.89 1.36 15.99
CA ILE A 98 10.19 0.62 14.92
C ILE A 98 10.18 -0.88 15.22
N LEU A 99 11.31 -1.45 15.67
CA LEU A 99 11.39 -2.88 16.00
C LEU A 99 10.53 -3.25 17.23
N LEU A 100 10.43 -2.37 18.22
CA LEU A 100 9.53 -2.54 19.35
C LEU A 100 8.06 -2.43 18.93
N CYS A 101 7.74 -1.42 18.12
CA CYS A 101 6.41 -1.21 17.57
C CYS A 101 5.98 -2.37 16.68
N GLU A 102 6.91 -2.98 15.93
CA GLU A 102 6.67 -4.17 15.11
C GLU A 102 6.14 -5.30 16.00
N ARG A 103 6.83 -5.60 17.11
CA ARG A 103 6.38 -6.66 18.04
C ARG A 103 4.96 -6.41 18.56
N VAL A 104 4.64 -5.16 18.91
CA VAL A 104 3.29 -4.78 19.36
C VAL A 104 2.28 -4.94 18.23
N LEU A 105 2.61 -4.49 17.02
CA LEU A 105 1.75 -4.60 15.85
C LEU A 105 1.43 -6.06 15.52
N LEU A 106 2.44 -6.94 15.49
CA LEU A 106 2.25 -8.38 15.22
C LEU A 106 1.29 -9.02 16.24
N HIS A 107 1.42 -8.64 17.51
CA HIS A 107 0.53 -9.14 18.58
C HIS A 107 -0.90 -8.60 18.43
N VAL A 108 -1.07 -7.30 18.14
CA VAL A 108 -2.39 -6.67 17.97
C VAL A 108 -3.13 -7.22 16.75
N LEU A 109 -2.40 -7.55 15.69
CA LEU A 109 -2.94 -8.20 14.50
C LEU A 109 -3.15 -9.70 14.69
N ASN A 110 -2.84 -10.28 15.85
CA ASN A 110 -2.91 -11.73 16.12
C ASN A 110 -2.17 -12.59 15.08
N PHE A 111 -1.09 -12.05 14.50
CA PHE A 111 -0.37 -12.67 13.37
C PHE A 111 -1.25 -12.97 12.13
N ASP A 112 -2.42 -12.33 12.02
CA ASP A 112 -3.27 -12.41 10.84
C ASP A 112 -2.80 -11.40 9.77
N PHE A 113 -1.92 -11.89 8.91
CA PHE A 113 -1.41 -11.16 7.75
C PHE A 113 -2.12 -11.54 6.45
N HIS A 114 -3.15 -12.37 6.51
CA HIS A 114 -3.89 -12.73 5.32
C HIS A 114 -4.79 -11.57 4.92
N VAL A 115 -4.46 -10.97 3.78
CA VAL A 115 -5.14 -9.79 3.25
C VAL A 115 -5.50 -10.03 1.80
N GLU A 116 -6.80 -10.09 1.55
CA GLU A 116 -7.35 -10.08 0.20
C GLU A 116 -7.67 -8.64 -0.22
N HIS A 117 -7.20 -8.24 -1.39
CA HIS A 117 -7.44 -6.91 -1.93
C HIS A 117 -8.59 -6.91 -2.94
N PRO A 118 -9.42 -5.85 -2.99
CA PRO A 118 -10.51 -5.75 -3.95
C PRO A 118 -10.02 -5.78 -5.41
N HIS A 119 -8.79 -5.32 -5.67
CA HIS A 119 -8.17 -5.30 -7.00
C HIS A 119 -8.16 -6.64 -7.72
N THR A 120 -7.98 -7.75 -7.00
CA THR A 120 -8.00 -9.11 -7.58
C THR A 120 -9.37 -9.42 -8.19
N PHE A 121 -10.44 -9.04 -7.49
CA PHE A 121 -11.82 -9.26 -7.93
C PHE A 121 -12.23 -8.28 -9.03
N ILE A 122 -11.76 -7.03 -8.99
CA ILE A 122 -11.97 -6.06 -10.08
C ILE A 122 -11.43 -6.59 -11.40
N TYR A 123 -10.21 -7.15 -11.39
CA TYR A 123 -9.63 -7.76 -12.59
C TYR A 123 -10.52 -8.89 -13.14
N GLN A 124 -11.03 -9.76 -12.27
CA GLN A 124 -11.90 -10.88 -12.64
C GLN A 124 -13.23 -10.38 -13.23
N PHE A 125 -13.88 -9.41 -12.57
CA PHE A 125 -15.15 -8.84 -13.04
C PHE A 125 -14.99 -8.17 -14.40
N ILE A 126 -13.93 -7.37 -14.59
CA ILE A 126 -13.72 -6.67 -15.85
C ILE A 126 -13.37 -7.64 -16.97
N SER A 127 -12.53 -8.64 -16.71
CA SER A 127 -12.19 -9.66 -17.70
C SER A 127 -13.44 -10.44 -18.14
N PHE A 128 -14.34 -10.74 -17.20
CA PHE A 128 -15.63 -11.36 -17.49
C PHE A 128 -16.54 -10.45 -18.34
N PHE A 129 -16.76 -9.20 -17.91
CA PHE A 129 -17.66 -8.27 -18.61
C PHE A 129 -17.14 -7.84 -19.98
N ASP A 130 -15.83 -7.64 -20.13
CA ASP A 130 -15.24 -7.25 -21.41
C ASP A 130 -15.33 -8.41 -22.43
N SER A 131 -15.09 -9.64 -21.97
CA SER A 131 -15.23 -10.85 -22.80
C SER A 131 -16.68 -11.08 -23.23
N ASP A 132 -17.64 -11.02 -22.30
CA ASP A 132 -19.08 -11.16 -22.58
C ASP A 132 -19.58 -10.05 -23.54
N ARG A 133 -19.08 -8.81 -23.39
CA ARG A 133 -19.42 -7.73 -24.33
C ARG A 133 -18.89 -8.01 -25.73
N LEU A 134 -17.63 -8.40 -25.86
CA LEU A 134 -17.00 -8.71 -27.15
C LEU A 134 -17.70 -9.87 -27.85
N GLU A 135 -18.08 -10.93 -27.12
CA GLU A 135 -18.85 -12.03 -27.67
C GLU A 135 -20.21 -11.59 -28.22
N ARG A 136 -20.94 -10.75 -27.48
CA ARG A 136 -22.24 -10.21 -27.93
C ARG A 136 -22.10 -9.32 -29.17
N GLU A 137 -21.06 -8.50 -29.24
CA GLU A 137 -20.78 -7.64 -30.39
C GLU A 137 -20.40 -8.48 -31.61
N GLN A 138 -19.58 -9.51 -31.44
CA GLN A 138 -19.19 -10.44 -32.50
C GLN A 138 -20.39 -11.25 -33.02
N ARG A 139 -21.29 -11.72 -32.15
CA ARG A 139 -22.54 -12.40 -32.54
C ARG A 139 -23.46 -11.50 -33.37
N ARG A 140 -23.52 -10.20 -33.07
CA ARG A 140 -24.30 -9.22 -33.85
C ARG A 140 -23.74 -8.99 -35.25
N LEU A 141 -22.42 -9.10 -35.41
CA LEU A 141 -21.74 -8.75 -36.67
C LEU A 141 -21.51 -9.95 -37.61
N VAL A 142 -21.20 -11.14 -37.06
CA VAL A 142 -20.66 -12.28 -37.86
C VAL A 142 -21.53 -13.55 -37.77
N GLY A 143 -22.58 -13.58 -36.94
CA GLY A 143 -23.30 -14.82 -36.60
C GLY A 143 -22.55 -15.64 -35.53
N GLU A 144 -23.03 -16.85 -35.20
CA GLU A 144 -22.39 -17.69 -34.16
C GLU A 144 -20.98 -18.12 -34.58
N VAL A 145 -19.98 -17.54 -33.93
CA VAL A 145 -18.58 -17.98 -34.02
C VAL A 145 -18.23 -18.67 -32.70
N GLY A 146 -17.70 -19.89 -32.80
CA GLY A 146 -17.30 -20.70 -31.65
C GLY A 146 -16.21 -20.04 -30.79
N PRO A 147 -16.02 -20.53 -29.55
CA PRO A 147 -15.11 -19.90 -28.59
C PRO A 147 -13.66 -20.05 -29.06
N ASP A 148 -13.06 -18.93 -29.45
CA ASP A 148 -11.62 -18.83 -29.65
C ASP A 148 -10.97 -18.85 -28.25
N GLY A 149 -10.43 -20.00 -27.85
CA GLY A 149 -9.83 -20.25 -26.53
C GLY A 149 -8.52 -19.50 -26.25
N LYS A 150 -8.36 -18.28 -26.80
CA LYS A 150 -7.21 -17.41 -26.58
C LYS A 150 -7.63 -16.26 -25.68
N GLU A 151 -6.86 -16.04 -24.60
CA GLU A 151 -6.99 -14.84 -23.77
C GLU A 151 -6.80 -13.60 -24.66
N ARG A 152 -7.87 -12.82 -24.83
CA ARG A 152 -7.82 -11.58 -25.60
C ARG A 152 -7.36 -10.44 -24.69
N PRO A 153 -6.48 -9.54 -25.16
CA PRO A 153 -6.21 -8.30 -24.45
C PRO A 153 -7.50 -7.51 -24.23
N TRP A 154 -7.59 -6.81 -23.10
CA TRP A 154 -8.75 -5.97 -22.83
C TRP A 154 -8.99 -4.94 -23.93
N SER A 155 -10.26 -4.69 -24.22
CA SER A 155 -10.69 -3.60 -25.07
C SER A 155 -10.28 -2.24 -24.47
N LYS A 156 -10.32 -1.18 -25.29
CA LYS A 156 -10.07 0.20 -24.80
C LYS A 156 -11.02 0.59 -23.68
N ILE A 157 -12.29 0.17 -23.79
CA ILE A 157 -13.32 0.46 -22.78
C ILE A 157 -13.06 -0.37 -21.52
N GLY A 158 -12.77 -1.66 -21.65
CA GLY A 158 -12.44 -2.53 -20.50
C GLY A 158 -11.24 -2.00 -19.73
N SER A 159 -10.19 -1.58 -20.43
CA SER A 159 -9.02 -0.93 -19.84
C SER A 159 -9.38 0.39 -19.14
N SER A 160 -10.23 1.23 -19.74
CA SER A 160 -10.66 2.49 -19.13
C SER A 160 -11.48 2.28 -17.86
N VAL A 161 -12.39 1.30 -17.86
CA VAL A 161 -13.18 0.93 -16.68
C VAL A 161 -12.28 0.37 -15.59
N ALA A 162 -11.27 -0.42 -15.96
CA ALA A 162 -10.30 -0.97 -15.01
C ALA A 162 -9.54 0.12 -14.26
N VAL A 163 -9.02 1.11 -14.98
CA VAL A 163 -8.29 2.22 -14.34
C VAL A 163 -9.19 3.00 -13.38
N MET A 164 -10.45 3.25 -13.74
CA MET A 164 -11.40 3.95 -12.86
C MET A 164 -11.77 3.12 -11.62
N ALA A 165 -12.14 1.85 -11.80
CA ALA A 165 -12.48 0.95 -10.71
C ALA A 165 -11.29 0.74 -9.75
N TRP A 166 -10.07 0.67 -10.29
CA TRP A 166 -8.86 0.58 -9.50
C TRP A 166 -8.64 1.82 -8.62
N GLY A 167 -8.83 3.01 -9.19
CA GLY A 167 -8.76 4.25 -8.41
C GLY A 167 -9.81 4.31 -7.29
N LEU A 168 -11.06 3.92 -7.59
CA LEU A 168 -12.13 3.84 -6.60
C LEU A 168 -11.82 2.85 -5.47
N ALA A 169 -11.19 1.72 -5.79
CA ALA A 169 -10.79 0.73 -4.80
C ALA A 169 -9.65 1.25 -3.90
N ASP A 170 -8.67 1.95 -4.46
CA ASP A 170 -7.59 2.58 -3.69
C ASP A 170 -8.11 3.65 -2.72
N ASP A 171 -9.13 4.41 -3.12
CA ASP A 171 -9.84 5.38 -2.29
C ASP A 171 -10.70 4.69 -1.22
N ALA A 172 -11.41 3.61 -1.57
CA ALA A 172 -12.18 2.81 -0.63
C ALA A 172 -11.29 2.27 0.50
N LEU A 173 -10.06 1.84 0.19
CA LEU A 173 -9.07 1.37 1.16
C LEU A 173 -8.54 2.49 2.07
N CYS A 174 -8.70 3.76 1.73
CA CYS A 174 -8.39 4.89 2.62
C CYS A 174 -9.50 5.14 3.66
N SER A 175 -10.67 4.53 3.47
CA SER A 175 -11.83 4.63 4.38
C SER A 175 -11.97 3.37 5.26
N THR A 176 -12.97 3.34 6.15
CA THR A 176 -13.24 2.16 7.01
C THR A 176 -14.04 1.04 6.31
N LEU A 177 -14.32 1.15 5.01
CA LEU A 177 -15.06 0.14 4.24
C LEU A 177 -14.46 -1.26 4.31
N PRO A 178 -13.12 -1.47 4.23
CA PRO A 178 -12.52 -2.81 4.27
C PRO A 178 -12.68 -3.54 5.61
N LEU A 179 -13.06 -2.81 6.66
CA LEU A 179 -13.36 -3.37 7.97
C LEU A 179 -14.83 -3.79 8.10
N ARG A 180 -15.68 -3.32 7.20
CA ARG A 180 -17.14 -3.52 7.21
C ARG A 180 -17.60 -4.53 6.16
N TYR A 181 -16.95 -4.53 5.00
CA TYR A 181 -17.36 -5.30 3.83
C TYR A 181 -16.22 -6.18 3.33
N ALA A 182 -16.59 -7.35 2.80
CA ALA A 182 -15.64 -8.25 2.17
C ALA A 182 -15.08 -7.63 0.87
N PRO A 183 -13.85 -7.98 0.46
CA PRO A 183 -13.20 -7.38 -0.71
C PRO A 183 -13.98 -7.55 -2.02
N GLN A 184 -14.73 -8.65 -2.16
CA GLN A 184 -15.60 -8.92 -3.32
C GLN A 184 -16.73 -7.89 -3.43
N VAL A 185 -17.30 -7.48 -2.29
CA VAL A 185 -18.40 -6.51 -2.22
C VAL A 185 -17.87 -5.11 -2.55
N ILE A 186 -16.70 -4.77 -2.04
CA ILE A 186 -16.03 -3.50 -2.36
C ILE A 186 -15.70 -3.46 -3.85
N ALA A 187 -15.14 -4.53 -4.40
CA ALA A 187 -14.82 -4.65 -5.81
C ALA A 187 -16.03 -4.54 -6.74
N ALA A 188 -17.20 -5.04 -6.31
CA ALA A 188 -18.43 -4.93 -7.08
C ALA A 188 -19.06 -3.53 -7.00
N ALA A 189 -18.73 -2.76 -5.96
CA ALA A 189 -19.19 -1.39 -5.79
C ALA A 189 -18.31 -0.35 -6.52
N CYS A 190 -17.04 -0.70 -6.78
CA CYS A 190 -16.08 0.07 -7.57
C CYS A 190 -16.32 -0.12 -9.08
#